data_AF-A0A7V2WF63-F1
#
_entry.id   AF-A0A7V2WF63-F1
#
_cell.length_a   1.000
_cell.length_b   1.000
_cell.length_c   1.000
_cell.angle_alpha   90.00
_cell.angle_beta   90.00
_cell.angle_gamma   90.00
#
_symmetry.space_group_name_H-M   'P 1'
#
loop_
_entity.id
_entity.type
_entity.pdbx_description
1 polymer ?
#
loop_
_entity_poly.entity_id
_entity_poly.type
_entity_poly.pdbx_seq_one_letter_code
_entity_poly.pdbx_strand_id
1 'polypeptide(L)' 'MLTVYPSNKMEDLVLLLKAVQHYRSDEPSELKDVLSPDIILVESKGMQHWLNLKLAKHQGIAMNYQFRMP' A
#
# COMPACT_ATOMS: atom_id res chain seq x y z
N MET A 1 -15.57 -5.74 -2.61
CA MET A 1 -15.74 -5.08 -3.93
C MET A 1 -14.35 -4.83 -4.51
N LEU A 2 -14.14 -5.04 -5.81
CA LEU A 2 -12.87 -4.73 -6.48
C LEU A 2 -12.93 -3.30 -7.03
N THR A 3 -12.04 -2.43 -6.57
CA THR A 3 -11.95 -1.04 -7.04
C THR A 3 -10.69 -0.86 -7.87
N VAL A 4 -10.83 -0.26 -9.05
CA VAL A 4 -9.71 0.01 -9.97
C VAL A 4 -9.45 1.51 -10.03
N TYR A 5 -8.20 1.90 -9.81
CA TYR A 5 -7.75 3.30 -9.86
C TYR A 5 -6.83 3.51 -11.07
N PRO A 6 -7.30 4.11 -12.17
CA PRO A 6 -6.45 4.40 -13.32
C PRO A 6 -5.59 5.65 -13.05
N SER A 7 -4.33 5.63 -13.49
CA SER A 7 -3.45 6.80 -13.47
C SER A 7 -2.35 6.67 -14.53
N ASN A 8 -1.91 7.81 -15.04
CA ASN A 8 -0.78 7.91 -15.96
C ASN A 8 0.58 7.99 -15.23
N LYS A 9 0.57 8.29 -13.93
CA LYS A 9 1.78 8.37 -13.10
C LYS A 9 1.65 7.45 -11.90
N MET A 10 2.67 6.62 -11.71
CA MET A 10 2.74 5.71 -10.57
C MET A 10 2.76 6.48 -9.24
N GLU A 11 3.32 7.68 -9.20
CA GLU A 11 3.39 8.53 -8.01
C GLU A 11 2.00 8.92 -7.49
N ASP A 12 1.05 9.20 -8.40
CA ASP A 12 -0.33 9.50 -8.03
C ASP A 12 -1.03 8.27 -7.45
N LEU A 13 -0.72 7.07 -7.97
CA LEU A 13 -1.24 5.81 -7.42
C LEU A 13 -0.69 5.54 -6.02
N VAL A 14 0.57 5.90 -5.73
CA VAL A 14 1.12 5.78 -4.37
C VAL A 14 0.39 6.70 -3.39
N LEU A 15 0.06 7.91 -3.82
CA LEU A 15 -0.72 8.84 -3.01
C LEU A 15 -2.13 8.30 -2.73
N LEU A 16 -2.80 7.76 -3.75
CA LEU A 16 -4.10 7.13 -3.60
C LEU A 16 -4.05 5.89 -2.70
N LEU A 17 -3.01 5.06 -2.85
CA LEU A 17 -2.80 3.89 -2.00
C LEU A 17 -2.69 4.27 -0.53
N LYS A 18 -2.00 5.36 -0.21
CA LYS A 18 -1.96 5.90 1.16
C LYS A 18 -3.34 6.31 1.66
N ALA A 19 -4.12 7.02 0.85
CA ALA A 19 -5.47 7.45 1.23
C ALA A 19 -6.39 6.24 1.48
N VAL A 20 -6.31 5.21 0.64
CA VAL A 20 -7.04 3.95 0.80
C VAL A 20 -6.61 3.21 2.07
N GLN A 21 -5.32 3.17 2.38
CA GLN A 21 -4.81 2.56 3.62
C GLN A 21 -5.34 3.28 4.86
N HIS A 22 -5.32 4.62 4.87
CA HIS A 22 -5.84 5.41 5.98
C HIS A 22 -7.33 5.14 6.19
N TYR A 23 -8.13 5.24 5.12
CA TYR A 23 -9.57 4.97 5.17
C TYR A 23 -9.88 3.55 5.69
N ARG A 24 -9.12 2.54 5.27
CA ARG A 24 -9.29 1.16 5.74
C ARG A 24 -8.95 0.95 7.21
N SER A 25 -8.06 1.77 7.77
CA SER A 25 -7.68 1.69 9.19
C SER A 25 -8.74 2.30 10.11
N ASP A 26 -9.53 3.27 9.61
CA ASP A 26 -10.57 3.94 10.38
C ASP A 26 -11.90 3.17 10.40
N GLU A 27 -12.09 2.22 9.47
CA GLU A 27 -13.26 1.35 9.45
C GLU A 27 -13.19 0.32 10.60
N PRO A 28 -14.20 0.25 11.49
CA PRO A 28 -14.27 -0.70 12.60
C PRO A 28 -14.57 -2.11 12.07
N SER A 29 -13.59 -2.72 11.42
CA SER A 29 -13.64 -4.13 11.05
C SER A 29 -13.07 -4.96 12.21
N GLU A 30 -13.94 -5.62 12.95
CA GLU A 30 -13.66 -6.42 14.16
C GLU A 30 -12.64 -7.57 13.97
N LEU A 31 -12.05 -7.73 12.78
CA LEU A 31 -11.19 -8.87 12.41
C LEU A 31 -9.76 -8.50 11.96
N LYS A 32 -9.38 -7.22 11.85
CA LYS A 32 -8.00 -6.89 11.44
C LYS A 32 -7.10 -6.76 12.67
N ASP A 33 -6.24 -7.76 12.87
CA ASP A 33 -5.15 -7.69 13.86
C ASP A 33 -4.29 -6.44 13.57
N VAL A 34 -3.99 -5.68 14.62
CA VAL A 34 -3.25 -4.41 14.59
C VAL A 34 -1.88 -4.59 13.94
N LEU A 35 -1.30 -5.79 14.03
CA LEU A 35 0.00 -6.13 13.46
C LEU A 35 -0.08 -6.90 12.13
N SER A 36 -1.28 -7.14 11.60
CA SER A 36 -1.42 -7.83 10.31
C SER A 36 -0.76 -7.04 9.18
N PRO A 37 0.10 -7.65 8.35
CA PRO A 37 0.79 -6.95 7.29
C PRO A 37 -0.16 -6.59 6.14
N ASP A 38 0.04 -5.41 5.55
CA ASP A 38 -0.67 -5.04 4.34
C ASP A 38 -0.03 -5.72 3.12
N ILE A 39 -0.81 -6.55 2.43
CA ILE A 39 -0.34 -7.30 1.27
C ILE A 39 -0.43 -6.41 0.03
N ILE A 40 0.68 -6.25 -0.67
CA ILE A 40 0.78 -5.50 -1.93
C ILE A 40 1.33 -6.43 -3.01
N LEU A 41 0.56 -6.61 -4.08
CA LEU A 41 1.01 -7.37 -5.24
C LEU A 41 1.89 -6.48 -6.12
N VAL A 42 3.06 -7.00 -6.52
CA VAL A 42 4.03 -6.28 -7.35
C VAL A 42 4.62 -7.20 -8.41
N GLU A 43 4.84 -6.66 -9.61
CA GLU A 43 5.37 -7.42 -10.75
C GLU A 43 6.88 -7.66 -10.68
N SER A 44 7.62 -6.85 -9.92
CA SER A 44 9.08 -6.93 -9.86
C SER A 44 9.68 -6.44 -8.54
N LYS A 45 10.90 -6.92 -8.26
CA LYS A 45 11.70 -6.45 -7.11
C LYS A 45 12.05 -4.96 -7.20
N GLY A 46 12.22 -4.42 -8.41
CA GLY A 46 12.46 -3.00 -8.62
C GLY A 46 11.27 -2.16 -8.16
N MET A 47 10.05 -2.58 -8.52
CA MET A 47 8.82 -1.93 -8.09
C MET A 47 8.61 -2.05 -6.57
N GLN A 48 8.88 -3.21 -5.98
CA GLN A 48 8.87 -3.40 -4.52
C GLN A 48 9.77 -2.37 -3.83
N HIS A 49 11.03 -2.28 -4.27
CA HIS A 49 12.01 -1.38 -3.66
C HIS A 49 11.61 0.09 -3.81
N TRP A 50 11.21 0.49 -5.01
CA TRP A 50 10.77 1.85 -5.30
C TRP A 50 9.54 2.24 -4.45
N LEU A 51 8.55 1.35 -4.36
CA LEU A 51 7.32 1.60 -3.61
C LEU A 51 7.60 1.72 -2.11
N ASN A 52 8.45 0.85 -1.56
CA ASN A 52 8.84 0.90 -0.16
C ASN A 52 9.53 2.23 0.19
N LEU A 53 10.46 2.69 -0.65
CA LEU A 53 11.13 3.99 -0.48
C LEU A 53 10.17 5.17 -0.60
N LYS A 54 9.26 5.14 -1.58
CA LYS A 54 8.27 6.21 -1.78
C LYS A 54 7.31 6.29 -0.58
N LEU A 55 6.81 5.16 -0.10
CA LEU A 55 5.97 5.10 1.10
C LEU A 55 6.71 5.61 2.33
N ALA A 56 7.96 5.19 2.54
CA ALA A 56 8.77 5.67 3.66
C ALA A 56 8.98 7.19 3.59
N LYS A 57 9.22 7.74 2.41
CA LYS A 57 9.36 9.19 2.21
C LYS A 57 8.07 9.95 2.56
N HIS A 58 6.89 9.37 2.28
CA HIS A 58 5.60 10.02 2.54
C HIS A 58 5.04 9.82 3.95
N GLN A 59 5.43 8.74 4.64
CA GLN A 59 4.92 8.35 5.97
C GLN A 59 5.99 8.48 7.07
N GLY A 60 7.24 8.79 6.72
CA GLY A 60 8.40 8.80 7.62
C GLY A 60 9.00 7.41 7.83
N ILE A 61 8.17 6.37 7.79
CA ILE A 61 8.56 4.96 7.88
C ILE A 61 7.65 4.12 6.99
N ALA A 62 8.20 3.09 6.34
CA ALA A 62 7.41 2.07 5.64
C ALA A 62 7.75 0.71 6.26
N MET A 63 6.82 0.18 7.04
CA MET A 63 6.95 -1.09 7.73
C MET A 63 5.65 -1.87 7.63
N ASN A 64 5.72 -3.17 7.92
CA ASN A 64 4.59 -4.07 7.93
C ASN A 64 3.87 -4.23 6.56
N TYR A 65 4.62 -4.09 5.46
CA TYR A 65 4.14 -4.39 4.11
C TYR A 65 4.65 -5.76 3.66
N GLN A 66 3.76 -6.62 3.17
CA GLN A 66 4.13 -7.88 2.52
C GLN A 66 3.98 -7.75 1.00
N PHE A 67 5.12 -7.61 0.32
CA PHE A 67 5.15 -7.62 -1.14
C PHE A 67 5.14 -9.06 -1.66
N ARG A 68 4.17 -9.41 -2.50
CA ARG A 68 4.10 -10.71 -3.18
C ARG A 68 4.16 -10.51 -4.69
N MET A 69 4.90 -11.39 -5.35
CA MET A 69 4.84 -11.51 -6.80
C MET A 69 3.64 -12.41 -7.15
N PRO A 70 2.88 -12.08 -8.21
CA PRO A 70 1.81 -12.93 -8.70
C PRO A 70 2.33 -14.27 -9.23
#